data_AF-A0A934V5B1-F1
#
_entry.id   AF-A0A934V5B1-F1
#
_cell.length_a   1.000
_cell.length_b   1.000
_cell.length_c   1.000
_cell.angle_alpha   90.00
_cell.angle_beta   90.00
_cell.angle_gamma   90.00
#
_symmetry.space_group_name_H-M   'P 1'
#
loop_
_entity.id
_entity.type
_entity.pdbx_description
1 polymer ?
#
loop_
_entity_poly.entity_id
_entity_poly.type
_entity_poly.pdbx_seq_one_letter_code
_entity_poly.pdbx_strand_id
1 'polypeptide(L)' 'TMGHAGAIVSGSAGTAQAKKEALEAAGVKVGKTPTETAELARELYKSL' A
#
# COMPACT_ATOMS: atom_id res chain seq x y z
N THR A 1 -4.39 18.31 -6.15
CA THR A 1 -4.02 18.20 -4.73
C THR A 1 -4.51 16.88 -4.19
N MET A 2 -3.73 16.21 -3.33
CA MET A 2 -4.26 15.05 -2.60
C MET A 2 -5.46 15.51 -1.76
N GLY A 3 -6.62 14.87 -1.89
CA GLY A 3 -7.91 15.39 -1.38
C GLY A 3 -8.12 15.28 0.14
N HIS A 4 -7.21 14.59 0.85
CA HIS A 4 -7.27 14.41 2.29
C HIS A 4 -6.29 15.36 2.99
N ALA A 5 -6.71 16.04 4.06
CA ALA A 5 -5.86 17.02 4.76
C ALA A 5 -4.51 16.45 5.21
N GLY A 6 -4.45 15.15 5.55
CA GLY A 6 -3.22 14.45 5.97
C GLY A 6 -2.38 13.86 4.84
N ALA A 7 -2.75 14.04 3.57
CA ALA A 7 -2.02 13.46 2.44
C ALA A 7 -0.79 14.32 2.05
N ILE A 8 0.05 14.59 3.03
CA ILE A 8 1.30 15.34 2.92
C ILE A 8 2.48 14.35 2.99
N VAL A 9 3.41 14.48 2.05
CA VAL A 9 4.68 13.73 2.06
C VAL A 9 5.71 14.57 2.80
N SER A 10 6.10 14.15 4.01
CA SER A 10 7.20 14.75 4.77
C SER A 10 8.43 13.85 4.70
N GLY A 11 9.56 14.39 4.24
CA GLY A 11 10.80 13.64 4.03
C GLY A 11 10.68 12.50 3.01
N SER A 12 11.72 11.68 2.90
CA SER A 12 11.76 10.53 1.99
C SER A 12 10.84 9.37 2.42
N ALA A 13 10.70 9.16 3.73
CA ALA A 13 9.86 8.10 4.30
C ALA A 13 8.35 8.33 4.13
N GLY A 14 7.92 9.58 3.92
CA GLY A 14 6.51 9.92 3.74
C GLY A 14 5.92 9.49 2.40
N THR A 15 6.76 9.12 1.43
CA THR A 15 6.34 8.76 0.07
C THR A 15 5.55 7.45 0.06
N ALA A 16 4.65 7.30 -0.92
CA ALA A 16 3.94 6.04 -1.14
C ALA A 16 4.91 4.89 -1.44
N GLN A 17 5.99 5.16 -2.18
CA GLN A 17 7.01 4.18 -2.54
C GLN A 17 7.76 3.66 -1.30
N ALA A 18 8.26 4.56 -0.44
CA ALA A 18 8.98 4.15 0.77
C ALA A 18 8.09 3.32 1.72
N LYS A 19 6.80 3.68 1.83
CA LYS A 19 5.84 2.89 2.61
C LYS A 19 5.57 1.52 2.00
N LYS A 20 5.46 1.44 0.67
CA LYS A 20 5.31 0.17 -0.04
C LYS A 20 6.49 -0.76 0.25
N GLU A 21 7.72 -0.27 0.06
CA GLU A 21 8.94 -1.05 0.31
C GLU A 21 9.03 -1.54 1.76
N ALA A 22 8.71 -0.69 2.73
CA ALA A 22 8.71 -1.07 4.14
C ALA A 22 7.68 -2.16 4.47
N LEU A 23 6.48 -2.09 3.90
CA LEU A 23 5.43 -3.10 4.09
C LEU A 23 5.81 -4.44 3.42
N GLU A 24 6.35 -4.39 2.20
CA GLU A 24 6.82 -5.59 1.49
C GLU A 24 7.98 -6.25 2.23
N ALA A 25 8.92 -5.48 2.78
CA ALA A 25 10.00 -5.99 3.63
C ALA A 25 9.48 -6.68 4.91
N ALA A 26 8.32 -6.28 5.40
CA ALA A 26 7.63 -6.92 6.53
C ALA A 26 6.77 -8.14 6.12
N GLY A 27 6.80 -8.55 4.84
CA GLY A 27 6.05 -9.70 4.32
C GLY A 27 4.60 -9.38 3.91
N VAL A 28 4.22 -8.10 3.86
CA VAL A 28 2.88 -7.68 3.41
C VAL A 28 2.83 -7.64 1.88
N LYS A 29 1.81 -8.26 1.27
CA LYS A 29 1.52 -8.08 -0.16
C LYS A 29 0.92 -6.68 -0.38
N VAL A 30 1.54 -5.83 -1.20
CA VAL A 30 1.09 -4.44 -1.45
C VAL A 30 0.70 -4.22 -2.92
N GLY A 31 -0.59 -3.99 -3.17
CA GLY A 31 -1.10 -3.68 -4.51
C GLY A 31 -0.69 -2.28 -4.99
N LYS A 32 -0.39 -2.13 -6.28
CA LYS A 32 -0.07 -0.84 -6.91
C LYS A 32 -1.32 0.01 -7.16
N THR A 33 -2.49 -0.62 -7.25
CA THR A 33 -3.78 0.04 -7.48
C THR A 33 -4.83 -0.48 -6.49
N PRO A 34 -5.93 0.27 -6.25
CA PRO A 34 -7.03 -0.23 -5.41
C PRO A 34 -7.61 -1.57 -5.89
N THR A 35 -7.68 -1.77 -7.22
CA THR A 35 -8.16 -3.02 -7.81
C THR A 35 -7.24 -4.18 -7.44
N GLU A 36 -5.93 -4.00 -7.60
CA GLU A 36 -4.95 -5.03 -7.25
C GLU A 36 -4.99 -5.36 -5.76
N THR A 37 -5.17 -4.37 -4.88
CA THR A 37 -5.39 -4.62 -3.45
C THR A 37 -6.60 -5.53 -3.20
N ALA A 38 -7.71 -5.31 -3.91
CA ALA A 38 -8.89 -6.15 -3.78
C ALA A 38 -8.67 -7.57 -4.31
N GLU A 39 -7.91 -7.72 -5.40
CA GLU A 39 -7.52 -9.03 -5.94
C GLU A 39 -6.65 -9.82 -4.96
N LEU A 40 -5.64 -9.17 -4.37
CA LEU A 40 -4.78 -9.77 -3.35
C LEU A 40 -5.59 -10.24 -2.13
N ALA A 41 -6.51 -9.41 -1.64
CA ALA A 41 -7.39 -9.77 -0.54
C ALA A 41 -8.26 -10.99 -0.88
N ARG A 42 -8.82 -11.04 -2.09
CA ARG A 42 -9.63 -12.17 -2.56
C ARG A 42 -8.82 -13.45 -2.70
N GLU A 43 -7.58 -13.36 -3.18
CA GLU A 43 -6.67 -14.51 -3.27
C GLU A 43 -6.35 -15.07 -1.89
N LEU A 44 -5.97 -14.21 -0.94
CA LEU A 44 -5.69 -14.61 0.44
C LEU A 44 -6.89 -15.28 1.09
N TYR A 45 -8.09 -14.72 0.92
CA TYR A 45 -9.32 -15.30 1.46
C TYR A 45 -9.63 -16.70 0.90
N LYS A 46 -9.34 -16.96 -0.37
CA LYS A 46 -9.52 -18.30 -0.97
C LYS A 46 -8.51 -19.33 -0.46
N SER A 47 -7.38 -18.88 0.09
CA SER A 47 -6.32 -19.74 0.62
C SER A 47 -6.42 -20.02 2.12
N LEU A 48 -7.45 -19.48 2.78
CA LEU A 48 -7.86 -19.86 4.13
C LEU A 48 -8.66 -21.17 4.09
#